data_AF-A0A8T7BW19-F1
#
_entry.id   AF-A0A8T7BW19-F1
#
_cell.length_a   1.000
_cell.length_b   1.000
_cell.length_c   1.000
_cell.angle_alpha   90.00
_cell.angle_beta   90.00
_cell.angle_gamma   90.00
#
_symmetry.space_group_name_H-M   'P 1'
#
loop_
_entity.id
_entity.type
_entity.pdbx_description
1 polymer ?
#
loop_
_entity_poly.entity_id
_entity_poly.type
_entity_poly.pdbx_seq_one_letter_code
_entity_poly.pdbx_strand_id
1 'polypeptide(L)'
;MKEETFSAWNPGIVSKIPRAYEHLETIFDPVNTFTSLEEVNELSSQTGLEAPELVVFKPARLALHELIIRITADIVVLESDQEEALGVNFREIAHEIYADYIDPALAEIESQYEDMRQRVSSQIEDELDATLFASSKNNIKPVKRWWQFKSPAPAPAVPRESTLEREHRIINSYKEKGLRANDEQTSAIYRSMYRILGAIANKRGFLGQDKELLIKLCTHHVSNYYGAWLIGTTVQKLANKAIENQGHQKIPDAEDAILISLKGTSASGKSSLRPRLREFMGKLGMEDGSYGTISPDIWRRLLLDYESLGEA
;
A
#
# COMPACT_ATOMS: atom_id res chain seq x y z
N MET A 1 21.98 33.94 9.15
CA MET A 1 20.93 33.62 8.17
C MET A 1 21.38 34.13 6.82
N LYS A 2 21.55 33.26 5.82
CA LYS A 2 21.69 33.73 4.44
C LYS A 2 20.30 34.22 4.00
N GLU A 3 20.21 35.45 3.51
CA GLU A 3 19.00 35.91 2.84
C GLU A 3 18.79 35.04 1.60
N GLU A 4 17.70 34.28 1.58
CA GLU A 4 17.30 33.51 0.41
C GLU A 4 16.77 34.49 -0.64
N THR A 5 17.51 34.66 -1.73
CA THR A 5 17.10 35.50 -2.86
C THR A 5 16.15 34.72 -3.75
N PHE A 6 14.86 35.07 -3.66
CA PHE A 6 13.83 34.58 -4.57
C PHE A 6 13.94 35.30 -5.92
N SER A 7 13.72 34.57 -7.01
CA SER A 7 13.70 35.12 -8.37
C SER A 7 12.64 34.42 -9.22
N ALA A 8 12.35 34.92 -10.42
CA ALA A 8 11.47 34.25 -11.37
C ALA A 8 11.90 32.81 -11.72
N TRP A 9 13.19 32.48 -11.51
CA TRP A 9 13.77 31.15 -11.76
C TRP A 9 14.06 30.36 -10.47
N ASN A 10 13.83 30.97 -9.31
CA ASN A 10 13.89 30.35 -7.98
C ASN A 10 12.78 30.96 -7.12
N PRO A 11 11.52 30.58 -7.35
CA PRO A 11 10.38 31.25 -6.72
C PRO A 11 10.25 30.95 -5.22
N GLY A 12 11.18 30.19 -4.64
CA GLY A 12 11.08 29.73 -3.24
C GLY A 12 10.02 28.65 -3.02
N ILE A 13 9.43 28.13 -4.11
CA ILE A 13 8.48 27.04 -4.07
C ILE A 13 9.26 25.73 -4.13
N VAL A 14 9.13 24.94 -3.08
CA VAL A 14 9.63 23.56 -3.02
C VAL A 14 8.51 22.61 -3.41
N SER A 15 8.84 21.47 -4.02
CA SER A 15 7.84 20.48 -4.45
C SER A 15 7.13 19.79 -3.28
N LYS A 16 7.67 19.89 -2.06
CA LYS A 16 7.06 19.31 -0.87
C LYS A 16 6.10 20.29 -0.23
N ILE A 17 4.98 19.77 0.28
CA ILE A 17 4.05 20.53 1.10
C ILE A 17 4.83 21.09 2.31
N PRO A 18 4.69 22.38 2.66
CA PRO A 18 5.38 22.91 3.83
C PRO A 18 4.97 22.16 5.09
N ARG A 19 5.93 21.94 6.01
CA ARG A 19 5.71 21.17 7.25
C ARG A 19 4.47 21.60 8.05
N ALA A 20 4.14 22.89 8.03
CA ALA A 20 2.95 23.42 8.70
C ALA A 20 1.64 22.86 8.15
N TYR A 21 1.61 22.36 6.90
CA TYR A 21 0.43 21.87 6.20
C TYR A 21 0.48 20.36 5.90
N GLU A 22 1.57 19.65 6.23
CA GLU A 22 1.67 18.19 6.01
C GLU A 22 0.50 17.44 6.67
N HIS A 23 0.03 17.90 7.83
CA HIS A 23 -1.11 17.31 8.53
C HIS A 23 -2.44 17.36 7.76
N LEU A 24 -2.54 18.19 6.71
CA LEU A 24 -3.70 18.29 5.83
C LEU A 24 -3.67 17.26 4.69
N GLU A 25 -2.57 16.52 4.52
CA GLU A 25 -2.54 15.46 3.53
C GLU A 25 -3.49 14.32 3.94
N THR A 26 -4.33 13.87 3.00
CA THR A 26 -5.33 12.81 3.25
C THR A 26 -4.73 11.49 3.73
N ILE A 27 -3.42 11.26 3.51
CA ILE A 27 -2.69 10.09 4.02
C ILE A 27 -2.35 10.17 5.52
N PHE A 28 -2.63 11.29 6.18
CA PHE A 28 -2.48 11.48 7.62
C PHE A 28 -3.79 11.86 8.31
N ASP A 29 -4.89 11.91 7.56
CA ASP A 29 -6.22 12.19 8.09
C ASP A 29 -6.71 11.00 8.94
N PRO A 30 -7.04 11.20 10.22
CA PRO A 30 -7.49 10.14 11.12
C PRO A 30 -8.83 9.50 10.71
N VAL A 31 -9.60 10.10 9.80
CA VAL A 31 -10.75 9.44 9.17
C VAL A 31 -10.29 8.30 8.28
N ASN A 32 -9.18 8.48 7.57
CA ASN A 32 -8.67 7.56 6.55
C ASN A 32 -7.64 6.56 7.08
N THR A 33 -6.95 6.86 8.18
CA THR A 33 -5.80 6.08 8.65
C THR A 33 -5.86 5.71 10.13
N PHE A 34 -5.17 4.64 10.50
CA PHE A 34 -4.94 4.27 11.90
C PHE A 34 -3.72 4.98 12.49
N THR A 35 -2.74 5.32 11.66
CA THR A 35 -1.48 5.96 12.07
C THR A 35 -1.55 7.47 11.91
N SER A 36 -0.98 8.22 12.86
CA SER A 36 -0.86 9.68 12.79
C SER A 36 0.41 10.14 12.07
N LEU A 37 0.45 11.41 11.64
CA LEU A 37 1.66 12.02 11.07
C LEU A 37 2.86 11.97 12.04
N GLU A 38 2.61 12.16 13.34
CA GLU A 38 3.66 12.11 14.36
C GLU A 38 4.26 10.69 14.46
N GLU A 39 3.40 9.67 14.53
CA GLU A 39 3.83 8.27 14.56
C GLU A 39 4.61 7.90 13.28
N VAL A 40 4.11 8.31 12.10
CA VAL A 40 4.78 8.03 10.82
C VAL A 40 6.16 8.70 10.77
N ASN A 41 6.29 9.95 11.23
CA ASN A 41 7.57 10.65 11.27
C ASN A 41 8.57 9.97 12.21
N GLU A 42 8.11 9.55 13.39
CA GLU A 42 8.93 8.80 14.34
C GLU A 42 9.40 7.49 13.69
N LEU A 43 8.48 6.69 13.15
CA LEU A 43 8.78 5.42 12.51
C LEU A 43 9.70 5.59 11.30
N SER A 44 9.53 6.63 10.49
CA SER A 44 10.39 6.91 9.34
C SER A 44 11.83 7.18 9.78
N SER A 45 12.02 7.99 10.83
CA SER A 45 13.36 8.26 11.39
C SER A 45 14.04 6.98 11.89
N GLN A 46 13.23 6.07 12.43
CA GLN A 46 13.62 4.84 13.10
C GLN A 46 13.92 3.69 12.14
N THR A 47 13.15 3.57 11.06
CA THR A 47 13.16 2.44 10.12
C THR A 47 13.83 2.79 8.78
N GLY A 48 13.89 4.08 8.44
CA GLY A 48 14.29 4.55 7.10
C GLY A 48 13.25 4.28 6.01
N LEU A 49 12.03 3.88 6.37
CA LEU A 49 10.91 3.72 5.45
C LEU A 49 10.27 5.09 5.14
N GLU A 50 9.78 5.23 3.91
CA GLU A 50 9.04 6.41 3.49
C GLU A 50 7.62 6.41 4.08
N ALA A 51 7.04 7.60 4.27
CA ALA A 51 5.72 7.75 4.88
C ALA A 51 4.62 6.85 4.26
N PRO A 52 4.51 6.70 2.92
CA PRO A 52 3.48 5.84 2.32
C PRO A 52 3.61 4.35 2.67
N GLU A 53 4.78 3.87 3.10
CA GLU A 53 4.97 2.47 3.55
C GLU A 53 4.63 2.28 5.03
N LEU A 54 4.50 3.38 5.79
CA LEU A 54 4.26 3.39 7.23
C LEU A 54 2.83 3.75 7.59
N VAL A 55 2.15 4.53 6.75
CA VAL A 55 0.74 4.88 6.89
C VAL A 55 -0.11 3.62 6.80
N VAL A 56 -1.01 3.38 7.74
CA VAL A 56 -1.98 2.27 7.66
C VAL A 56 -3.38 2.80 7.40
N PHE A 57 -3.96 2.43 6.26
CA PHE A 57 -5.31 2.84 5.90
C PHE A 57 -6.38 2.02 6.62
N LYS A 58 -7.49 2.68 6.96
CA LYS A 58 -8.69 2.01 7.46
C LYS A 58 -9.41 1.24 6.35
N PRO A 59 -10.19 0.19 6.67
CA PRO A 59 -10.89 -0.60 5.68
C PRO A 59 -11.80 0.22 4.76
N ALA A 60 -12.54 1.19 5.29
CA ALA A 60 -13.38 2.09 4.51
C ALA A 60 -12.60 2.85 3.43
N ARG A 61 -11.40 3.35 3.77
CA ARG A 61 -10.52 4.04 2.82
C ARG A 61 -10.00 3.09 1.73
N LEU A 62 -9.63 1.87 2.11
CA LEU A 62 -9.20 0.84 1.16
C LEU A 62 -10.35 0.44 0.21
N ALA A 63 -11.57 0.32 0.73
CA ALA A 63 -12.76 0.01 -0.05
C ALA A 63 -13.09 1.11 -1.08
N LEU A 64 -13.04 2.38 -0.66
CA LEU A 64 -13.21 3.52 -1.56
C LEU A 64 -12.12 3.55 -2.64
N HIS A 65 -10.86 3.28 -2.26
CA HIS A 65 -9.76 3.24 -3.22
C HIS A 65 -9.93 2.14 -4.26
N GLU A 66 -10.33 0.94 -3.83
CA GLU A 66 -10.65 -0.13 -4.75
C GLU A 66 -11.81 0.25 -5.67
N LEU A 67 -12.89 0.84 -5.15
CA LEU A 67 -14.03 1.25 -5.96
C LEU A 67 -13.62 2.20 -7.09
N ILE A 68 -12.72 3.16 -6.80
CA ILE A 68 -12.15 4.07 -7.81
C ILE A 68 -11.44 3.28 -8.92
N ILE A 69 -10.67 2.25 -8.55
CA ILE A 69 -10.00 1.38 -9.51
C ILE A 69 -11.03 0.63 -10.36
N ARG A 70 -12.09 0.07 -9.75
CA ARG A 70 -13.11 -0.70 -10.47
C ARG A 70 -13.92 0.14 -11.42
N ILE A 71 -14.33 1.34 -11.02
CA ILE A 71 -15.02 2.25 -11.94
C ILE A 71 -14.12 2.60 -13.12
N THR A 72 -12.83 2.87 -12.87
CA THR A 72 -11.89 3.21 -13.95
C THR A 72 -11.62 2.03 -14.90
N ALA A 73 -11.56 0.82 -14.37
CA ALA A 73 -11.17 -0.38 -15.12
C ALA A 73 -12.34 -1.09 -15.80
N ASP A 74 -13.53 -1.06 -15.19
CA ASP A 74 -14.64 -1.92 -15.57
C ASP A 74 -15.83 -1.14 -16.16
N ILE A 75 -15.93 0.17 -15.94
CA ILE A 75 -17.09 0.99 -16.35
C ILE A 75 -16.69 2.04 -17.41
N VAL A 76 -17.48 2.12 -18.47
CA VAL A 76 -17.40 3.20 -19.45
C VAL A 76 -18.00 4.46 -18.83
N VAL A 77 -17.14 5.37 -18.39
CA VAL A 77 -17.59 6.67 -17.86
C VAL A 77 -17.79 7.62 -19.03
N LEU A 78 -19.05 7.99 -19.26
CA LEU A 78 -19.41 8.86 -20.38
C LEU A 78 -18.69 10.20 -20.29
N GLU A 79 -18.07 10.56 -21.39
CA GLU A 79 -17.41 11.85 -21.58
C GLU A 79 -18.30 12.73 -22.49
N SER A 80 -18.52 14.00 -22.14
CA SER A 80 -19.16 14.96 -23.04
C SER A 80 -18.14 15.95 -23.61
N ASP A 81 -18.58 16.87 -24.47
CA ASP A 81 -17.74 17.97 -24.99
C ASP A 81 -17.26 18.93 -23.87
N GLN A 82 -17.84 18.84 -22.67
CA GLN A 82 -17.41 19.58 -21.49
C GLN A 82 -16.34 18.79 -20.72
N GLU A 83 -15.20 19.43 -20.46
CA GLU A 83 -14.06 18.81 -19.75
C GLU A 83 -14.44 18.25 -18.37
N GLU A 84 -15.40 18.89 -17.70
CA GLU A 84 -15.84 18.56 -16.35
C GLU A 84 -16.76 17.32 -16.29
N ALA A 85 -17.42 16.97 -17.40
CA ALA A 85 -18.45 15.95 -17.43
C ALA A 85 -17.91 14.56 -17.04
N LEU A 86 -16.70 14.21 -17.49
CA LEU A 86 -16.03 12.98 -17.08
C LEU A 86 -15.93 12.88 -15.55
N GLY A 87 -15.52 13.98 -14.91
CA GLY A 87 -15.36 14.02 -13.47
C GLY A 87 -16.69 13.99 -12.72
N VAL A 88 -17.73 14.65 -13.24
CA VAL A 88 -19.09 14.63 -12.66
C VAL A 88 -19.66 13.21 -12.72
N ASN A 89 -19.69 12.62 -13.91
CA ASN A 89 -20.23 11.27 -14.13
C ASN A 89 -19.48 10.22 -13.32
N PHE A 90 -18.15 10.32 -13.24
CA PHE A 90 -17.35 9.43 -12.39
C PHE A 90 -17.77 9.50 -10.92
N ARG A 91 -17.97 10.71 -10.38
CA ARG A 91 -18.36 10.90 -8.97
C ARG A 91 -19.79 10.44 -8.71
N GLU A 92 -20.71 10.64 -9.65
CA GLU A 92 -22.08 10.14 -9.55
C GLU A 92 -22.11 8.61 -9.47
N ILE A 93 -21.41 7.93 -10.39
CA ILE A 93 -21.29 6.47 -10.37
C ILE A 93 -20.62 5.99 -9.07
N ALA A 94 -19.54 6.65 -8.64
CA ALA A 94 -18.86 6.30 -7.40
C ALA A 94 -19.77 6.46 -6.18
N HIS A 95 -20.51 7.56 -6.09
CA HIS A 95 -21.43 7.81 -4.99
C HIS A 95 -22.57 6.78 -4.95
N GLU A 96 -23.17 6.48 -6.11
CA GLU A 96 -24.26 5.51 -6.21
C GLU A 96 -23.80 4.10 -5.81
N ILE A 97 -22.70 3.60 -6.38
CA ILE A 97 -22.18 2.27 -6.06
C ILE A 97 -21.73 2.22 -4.59
N TYR A 98 -21.07 3.27 -4.09
CA TYR A 98 -20.64 3.31 -2.70
C TYR A 98 -21.83 3.24 -1.74
N ALA A 99 -22.81 4.13 -1.91
CA ALA A 99 -23.96 4.24 -1.01
C ALA A 99 -24.85 2.99 -1.02
N ASP A 100 -25.10 2.41 -2.19
CA ASP A 100 -26.08 1.32 -2.32
C ASP A 100 -25.47 -0.08 -2.12
N TYR A 101 -24.16 -0.24 -2.30
CA TYR A 101 -23.50 -1.56 -2.30
C TYR A 101 -22.33 -1.68 -1.33
N ILE A 102 -21.48 -0.66 -1.22
CA ILE A 102 -20.26 -0.74 -0.38
C ILE A 102 -20.57 -0.39 1.07
N ASP A 103 -21.25 0.73 1.32
CA ASP A 103 -21.59 1.22 2.65
C ASP A 103 -22.40 0.18 3.46
N PRO A 104 -23.43 -0.49 2.91
CA PRO A 104 -24.17 -1.53 3.64
C PRO A 104 -23.32 -2.76 4.00
N ALA A 105 -22.26 -3.02 3.24
CA ALA A 105 -21.33 -4.13 3.48
C ALA A 105 -20.12 -3.73 4.34
N LEU A 106 -19.99 -2.46 4.69
CA LEU A 106 -18.76 -1.93 5.29
C LEU A 106 -18.47 -2.55 6.66
N ALA A 107 -19.49 -2.76 7.49
CA ALA A 107 -19.33 -3.41 8.79
C ALA A 107 -18.78 -4.85 8.66
N GLU A 108 -19.20 -5.59 7.63
CA GLU A 108 -18.68 -6.93 7.37
C GLU A 108 -17.23 -6.87 6.86
N ILE A 109 -16.93 -5.94 5.95
CA ILE A 109 -15.57 -5.68 5.44
C ILE A 109 -14.61 -5.36 6.59
N GLU A 110 -15.02 -4.50 7.52
CA GLU A 110 -14.24 -4.13 8.70
C GLU A 110 -14.00 -5.32 9.62
N SER A 111 -15.02 -6.15 9.87
CA SER A 111 -14.88 -7.38 10.66
C SER A 111 -13.88 -8.35 10.02
N GLN A 112 -14.01 -8.60 8.71
CA GLN A 112 -13.10 -9.52 7.99
C GLN A 112 -11.65 -9.01 8.01
N TYR A 113 -11.46 -7.69 7.88
CA TYR A 113 -10.15 -7.07 7.98
C TYR A 113 -9.54 -7.23 9.37
N GLU A 114 -10.31 -7.01 10.44
CA GLU A 114 -9.81 -7.15 11.81
C GLU A 114 -9.48 -8.61 12.14
N ASP A 115 -10.32 -9.57 11.72
CA ASP A 115 -10.04 -11.00 11.87
C ASP A 115 -8.76 -11.41 11.13
N MET A 116 -8.52 -10.85 9.93
CA MET A 116 -7.28 -11.04 9.19
C MET A 116 -6.09 -10.45 9.95
N ARG A 117 -6.22 -9.22 10.46
CA ARG A 117 -5.16 -8.52 11.18
C ARG A 117 -4.73 -9.28 12.44
N GLN A 118 -5.67 -9.81 13.20
CA GLN A 118 -5.39 -10.61 14.40
C GLN A 118 -4.67 -11.92 14.06
N ARG A 119 -5.14 -12.66 13.03
CA ARG A 119 -4.49 -13.89 12.58
C ARG A 119 -3.07 -13.65 12.09
N VAL A 120 -2.87 -12.60 11.28
CA VAL A 120 -1.55 -12.20 10.76
C VAL A 120 -0.61 -11.83 11.91
N SER A 121 -1.09 -11.03 12.87
CA SER A 121 -0.27 -10.63 14.02
C SER A 121 0.21 -11.82 14.84
N SER A 122 -0.67 -12.79 15.10
CA SER A 122 -0.31 -14.03 15.81
C SER A 122 0.72 -14.85 15.03
N GLN A 123 0.56 -14.97 13.71
CA GLN A 123 1.51 -15.73 12.88
C GLN A 123 2.89 -15.07 12.81
N ILE A 124 2.95 -13.74 12.75
CA ILE A 124 4.20 -12.99 12.80
C ILE A 124 4.87 -13.17 14.17
N GLU A 125 4.09 -13.11 15.24
CA GLU A 125 4.58 -13.32 16.60
C GLU A 125 5.24 -14.71 16.76
N ASP A 126 4.52 -15.76 16.36
CA ASP A 126 5.00 -17.14 16.42
C ASP A 126 6.30 -17.31 15.60
N GLU A 127 6.36 -16.73 14.40
CA GLU A 127 7.53 -16.80 13.54
C GLU A 127 8.73 -16.05 14.13
N LEU A 128 8.52 -14.88 14.73
CA LEU A 128 9.58 -14.11 15.41
C LEU A 128 10.12 -14.86 16.64
N ASP A 129 9.26 -15.50 17.42
CA ASP A 129 9.67 -16.33 18.56
C ASP A 129 10.45 -17.57 18.13
N ALA A 130 10.03 -18.21 17.04
CA ALA A 130 10.70 -19.40 16.52
C ALA A 130 12.09 -19.10 15.91
N THR A 131 12.37 -17.85 15.53
CA THR A 131 13.58 -17.49 14.76
C THR A 131 14.46 -16.46 15.48
N LEU A 132 14.01 -15.21 15.54
CA LEU A 132 14.78 -14.06 16.04
C LEU A 132 14.94 -14.13 17.55
N PHE A 133 13.84 -14.41 18.25
CA PHE A 133 13.79 -14.48 19.71
C PHE A 133 13.89 -15.89 20.27
N ALA A 134 14.21 -16.88 19.41
CA ALA A 134 14.50 -18.22 19.84
C ALA A 134 15.64 -18.17 20.87
N SER A 135 15.28 -18.38 22.14
CA SER A 135 16.25 -18.52 23.21
C SER A 135 17.21 -19.61 22.78
N SER A 136 18.50 -19.31 22.75
CA SER A 136 19.51 -20.36 22.81
C SER A 136 19.18 -21.13 24.08
N LYS A 137 18.47 -22.26 23.94
CA LYS A 137 18.43 -23.27 24.98
C LYS A 137 19.87 -23.65 25.13
N ASN A 138 20.54 -22.99 26.07
CA ASN A 138 21.87 -23.31 26.50
C ASN A 138 21.79 -24.80 26.80
N ASN A 139 22.41 -25.60 25.94
CA ASN A 139 22.86 -26.92 26.30
C ASN A 139 23.91 -26.69 27.38
N ILE A 140 23.45 -26.41 28.61
CA ILE A 140 24.26 -26.56 29.81
C ILE A 140 24.48 -28.06 29.89
N LYS A 141 25.50 -28.54 29.15
CA LYS A 141 25.97 -29.89 29.29
C LYS A 141 26.35 -30.05 30.76
N PRO A 142 25.79 -31.02 31.49
CA PRO A 142 26.16 -31.22 32.88
C PRO A 142 27.66 -31.49 32.91
N VAL A 143 28.40 -30.68 33.67
CA VAL A 143 29.84 -30.85 33.87
C VAL A 143 30.03 -32.14 34.66
N LYS A 144 30.17 -33.27 33.95
CA LYS A 144 30.60 -34.53 34.55
C LYS A 144 32.07 -34.40 34.92
N ARG A 145 32.30 -34.07 36.19
CA ARG A 145 33.59 -34.12 36.84
C ARG A 145 33.89 -35.60 37.10
N TRP A 146 34.83 -36.20 36.36
CA TRP A 146 35.77 -37.26 36.79
C TRP A 146 36.84 -37.50 35.71
N TRP A 147 38.03 -37.86 36.18
CA TRP A 147 39.30 -37.91 35.45
C TRP A 147 39.39 -39.14 34.52
N GLN A 148 39.95 -38.97 33.31
CA GLN A 148 41.16 -39.67 32.78
C GLN A 148 41.26 -39.70 31.23
N PHE A 149 42.44 -39.29 30.75
CA PHE A 149 43.19 -39.62 29.52
C PHE A 149 42.68 -39.31 28.09
N LYS A 150 43.61 -38.65 27.35
CA LYS A 150 43.67 -38.30 25.92
C LYS A 150 42.57 -37.37 25.40
N SER A 151 42.88 -36.07 25.42
CA SER A 151 42.12 -35.05 24.71
C SER A 151 42.19 -35.30 23.19
N PRO A 152 41.06 -35.51 22.48
CA PRO A 152 41.06 -35.39 21.03
C PRO A 152 41.41 -33.94 20.65
N ALA A 153 42.09 -33.77 19.51
CA ALA A 153 42.41 -32.44 19.00
C ALA A 153 41.14 -31.57 18.97
N PRO A 154 41.20 -30.31 19.45
CA PRO A 154 40.03 -29.46 19.46
C PRO A 154 39.52 -29.36 18.02
N ALA A 155 38.27 -29.77 17.81
CA ALA A 155 37.59 -29.52 16.55
C ALA A 155 37.71 -28.03 16.23
N PRO A 156 37.97 -27.65 14.96
CA PRO A 156 38.08 -26.25 14.60
C PRO A 156 36.85 -25.51 15.13
N ALA A 157 37.08 -24.49 15.94
CA ALA A 157 36.00 -23.71 16.52
C ALA A 157 35.20 -23.12 15.35
N VAL A 158 33.97 -23.59 15.17
CA VAL A 158 33.04 -23.01 14.21
C VAL A 158 32.96 -21.51 14.58
N PRO A 159 33.21 -20.59 13.63
CA PRO A 159 33.11 -19.17 13.90
C PRO A 159 31.74 -18.90 14.51
N ARG A 160 31.71 -18.26 15.69
CA ARG A 160 30.45 -17.84 16.28
C ARG A 160 29.90 -16.72 15.39
N GLU A 161 28.83 -17.03 14.66
CA GLU A 161 28.06 -16.05 13.89
C GLU A 161 27.79 -14.83 14.78
N SER A 162 28.15 -13.64 14.29
CA SER A 162 27.83 -12.40 14.99
C SER A 162 26.32 -12.18 15.03
N THR A 163 25.82 -11.39 15.98
CA THR A 163 24.38 -11.07 16.06
C THR A 163 23.85 -10.49 14.76
N LEU A 164 24.62 -9.61 14.11
CA LEU A 164 24.26 -8.97 12.85
C LEU A 164 24.18 -9.98 11.69
N GLU A 165 25.15 -10.88 11.58
CA GLU A 165 25.12 -11.94 10.57
C GLU A 165 23.92 -12.88 10.77
N ARG A 166 23.62 -13.23 12.03
CA ARG A 166 22.45 -14.03 12.39
C ARG A 166 21.15 -13.33 11.96
N GLU A 167 20.98 -12.06 12.30
CA GLU A 167 19.80 -11.27 11.95
C GLU A 167 19.62 -11.19 10.43
N HIS A 168 20.68 -10.87 9.68
CA HIS A 168 20.64 -10.81 8.22
C HIS A 168 20.29 -12.16 7.58
N ARG A 169 20.85 -13.27 8.11
CA ARG A 169 20.52 -14.62 7.65
C ARG A 169 19.05 -14.96 7.90
N ILE A 170 18.52 -14.62 9.08
CA ILE A 170 17.10 -14.83 9.42
C ILE A 170 16.21 -14.01 8.49
N ILE A 171 16.49 -12.72 8.30
CA ILE A 171 15.73 -11.83 7.40
C ILE A 171 15.70 -12.42 5.98
N ASN A 172 16.85 -12.84 5.44
CA ASN A 172 16.92 -13.45 4.12
C ASN A 172 16.13 -14.76 4.01
N SER A 173 16.02 -15.52 5.11
CA SER A 173 15.20 -16.73 5.13
C SER A 173 13.70 -16.44 4.95
N TYR A 174 13.21 -15.27 5.39
CA TYR A 174 11.81 -14.88 5.15
C TYR A 174 11.53 -14.68 3.66
N LYS A 175 12.43 -14.04 2.91
CA LYS A 175 12.28 -13.90 1.45
C LYS A 175 12.09 -15.27 0.79
N GLU A 176 12.94 -16.21 1.16
CA GLU A 176 12.93 -17.58 0.66
C GLU A 176 11.66 -18.36 1.05
N LYS A 177 11.13 -18.12 2.25
CA LYS A 177 9.84 -18.70 2.69
C LYS A 177 8.66 -18.10 1.93
N GLY A 178 8.64 -16.78 1.73
CA GLY A 178 7.59 -16.09 0.99
C GLY A 178 7.49 -16.54 -0.47
N LEU A 179 8.63 -16.76 -1.14
CA LEU A 179 8.67 -17.27 -2.52
C LEU A 179 8.18 -18.72 -2.66
N ARG A 180 8.20 -19.50 -1.57
CA ARG A 180 7.73 -20.91 -1.54
C ARG A 180 6.34 -21.06 -0.91
N ALA A 181 5.72 -19.97 -0.46
CA ALA A 181 4.40 -20.01 0.13
C ALA A 181 3.36 -20.43 -0.91
N ASN A 182 2.40 -21.27 -0.49
CA ASN A 182 1.34 -21.78 -1.36
C ASN A 182 0.05 -20.96 -1.28
N ASP A 183 -0.02 -19.99 -0.36
CA ASP A 183 -1.16 -19.11 -0.17
C ASP A 183 -0.69 -17.64 -0.06
N GLU A 184 -1.57 -16.73 -0.47
CA GLU A 184 -1.29 -15.30 -0.58
C GLU A 184 -1.02 -14.65 0.77
N GLN A 185 -1.70 -15.10 1.84
CA GLN A 185 -1.53 -14.56 3.19
C GLN A 185 -0.12 -14.85 3.70
N THR A 186 0.32 -16.10 3.64
CA THR A 186 1.66 -16.53 4.06
C THR A 186 2.74 -15.82 3.23
N SER A 187 2.55 -15.70 1.92
CA SER A 187 3.46 -14.94 1.05
C SER A 187 3.57 -13.47 1.48
N ALA A 188 2.44 -12.82 1.76
CA ALA A 188 2.39 -11.43 2.21
C ALA A 188 3.06 -11.22 3.57
N ILE A 189 2.88 -12.15 4.51
CA ILE A 189 3.54 -12.13 5.83
C ILE A 189 5.06 -12.11 5.64
N TYR A 190 5.60 -13.12 4.95
CA TYR A 190 7.04 -13.23 4.79
C TYR A 190 7.65 -12.11 3.95
N ARG A 191 6.94 -11.63 2.92
CA ARG A 191 7.31 -10.42 2.17
C ARG A 191 7.43 -9.21 3.10
N SER A 192 6.45 -9.03 3.98
CA SER A 192 6.41 -7.89 4.91
C SER A 192 7.50 -7.99 5.97
N MET A 193 7.71 -9.17 6.55
CA MET A 193 8.82 -9.42 7.47
C MET A 193 10.17 -9.13 6.82
N TYR A 194 10.40 -9.61 5.60
CA TYR A 194 11.64 -9.30 4.86
C TYR A 194 11.81 -7.79 4.62
N ARG A 195 10.76 -7.10 4.15
CA ARG A 195 10.80 -5.67 3.82
C ARG A 195 11.05 -4.79 5.04
N ILE A 196 10.29 -5.01 6.11
CA ILE A 196 10.30 -4.17 7.31
C ILE A 196 11.54 -4.43 8.15
N LEU A 197 11.83 -5.70 8.46
CA LEU A 197 12.99 -6.04 9.28
C LEU A 197 14.28 -5.70 8.54
N GLY A 198 14.34 -5.93 7.23
CA GLY A 198 15.46 -5.50 6.38
C GLY A 198 15.67 -3.99 6.42
N ALA A 199 14.61 -3.18 6.39
CA ALA A 199 14.72 -1.72 6.48
C ALA A 199 15.30 -1.29 7.83
N ILE A 200 14.78 -1.83 8.93
CA ILE A 200 15.25 -1.52 10.29
C ILE A 200 16.72 -1.91 10.45
N ALA A 201 17.09 -3.14 10.06
CA ALA A 201 18.45 -3.62 10.15
C ALA A 201 19.42 -2.76 9.31
N ASN A 202 19.03 -2.36 8.09
CA ASN A 202 19.86 -1.49 7.26
C ASN A 202 19.98 -0.07 7.82
N LYS A 203 18.94 0.46 8.47
CA LYS A 203 18.93 1.82 9.02
C LYS A 203 19.73 1.92 10.33
N ARG A 204 19.57 0.95 11.23
CA ARG A 204 20.14 0.97 12.59
C ARG A 204 21.39 0.10 12.76
N GLY A 205 21.61 -0.84 11.86
CA GLY A 205 22.62 -1.89 11.96
C GLY A 205 22.17 -3.12 12.78
N PHE A 206 20.99 -3.09 13.40
CA PHE A 206 20.42 -4.22 14.17
C PHE A 206 18.91 -4.04 14.33
N LEU A 207 18.18 -5.13 14.62
CA LEU A 207 16.72 -5.11 14.79
C LEU A 207 16.26 -4.59 16.15
N GLY A 208 17.04 -4.83 17.20
CA GLY A 208 16.68 -4.50 18.58
C GLY A 208 15.87 -5.61 19.27
N GLN A 209 15.42 -5.36 20.49
CA GLN A 209 14.67 -6.34 21.31
C GLN A 209 13.18 -6.03 21.47
N ASP A 210 12.70 -4.96 20.85
CA ASP A 210 11.29 -4.56 20.93
C ASP A 210 10.44 -5.42 19.99
N LYS A 211 10.07 -6.62 20.47
CA LYS A 211 9.25 -7.58 19.73
C LYS A 211 7.90 -6.98 19.34
N GLU A 212 7.27 -6.23 20.24
CA GLU A 212 5.94 -5.64 20.02
C GLU A 212 5.97 -4.65 18.85
N LEU A 213 7.00 -3.80 18.78
CA LEU A 213 7.19 -2.89 17.65
C LEU A 213 7.39 -3.65 16.32
N LEU A 214 8.22 -4.71 16.32
CA LEU A 214 8.45 -5.50 15.10
C LEU A 214 7.17 -6.18 14.60
N ILE A 215 6.38 -6.76 15.51
CA ILE A 215 5.07 -7.35 15.19
C ILE A 215 4.16 -6.27 14.61
N LYS A 216 4.01 -5.14 15.32
CA LYS A 216 3.15 -4.03 14.90
C LYS A 216 3.48 -3.57 13.47
N LEU A 217 4.75 -3.29 13.18
CA LEU A 217 5.19 -2.80 11.87
C LEU A 217 4.99 -3.82 10.76
N CYS A 218 5.28 -5.10 11.01
CA CYS A 218 5.06 -6.15 10.02
C CYS A 218 3.57 -6.34 9.75
N THR A 219 2.73 -6.37 10.80
CA THR A 219 1.27 -6.48 10.68
C THR A 219 0.68 -5.30 9.91
N HIS A 220 1.14 -4.08 10.19
CA HIS A 220 0.75 -2.86 9.47
C HIS A 220 1.03 -2.98 7.97
N HIS A 221 2.24 -3.39 7.61
CA HIS A 221 2.63 -3.57 6.21
C HIS A 221 1.82 -4.68 5.50
N VAL A 222 1.55 -5.81 6.18
CA VAL A 222 0.65 -6.85 5.63
C VAL A 222 -0.75 -6.30 5.42
N SER A 223 -1.26 -5.50 6.37
CA SER A 223 -2.63 -4.99 6.33
C SER A 223 -2.88 -4.05 5.14
N ASN A 224 -1.90 -3.22 4.77
CA ASN A 224 -2.01 -2.39 3.56
C ASN A 224 -1.89 -3.16 2.25
N TYR A 225 -1.17 -4.28 2.25
CA TYR A 225 -0.94 -5.06 1.03
C TYR A 225 -2.01 -6.15 0.85
N TYR A 226 -2.01 -7.13 1.75
CA TYR A 226 -2.94 -8.25 1.71
C TYR A 226 -4.35 -7.85 2.16
N GLY A 227 -4.46 -6.96 3.15
CA GLY A 227 -5.77 -6.44 3.57
C GLY A 227 -6.45 -5.64 2.46
N ALA A 228 -5.71 -4.82 1.72
CA ALA A 228 -6.25 -4.14 0.54
C ALA A 228 -6.71 -5.12 -0.54
N TRP A 229 -5.93 -6.18 -0.81
CA TRP A 229 -6.34 -7.24 -1.74
C TRP A 229 -7.62 -7.95 -1.28
N LEU A 230 -7.72 -8.32 0.01
CA LEU A 230 -8.89 -9.00 0.57
C LEU A 230 -10.15 -8.15 0.40
N ILE A 231 -10.09 -6.89 0.84
CA ILE A 231 -11.16 -5.90 0.66
C ILE A 231 -11.49 -5.77 -0.84
N GLY A 232 -10.46 -5.71 -1.68
CA GLY A 232 -10.59 -5.60 -3.12
C GLY A 232 -11.42 -6.72 -3.75
N THR A 233 -11.24 -7.96 -3.30
CA THR A 233 -12.06 -9.09 -3.78
C THR A 233 -13.54 -8.97 -3.41
N THR A 234 -13.85 -8.40 -2.26
CA THR A 234 -15.24 -8.15 -1.83
C THR A 234 -15.84 -6.99 -2.60
N VAL A 235 -15.13 -5.86 -2.69
CA VAL A 235 -15.55 -4.69 -3.45
C VAL A 235 -15.76 -5.04 -4.93
N GLN A 236 -14.92 -5.87 -5.54
CA GLN A 236 -15.13 -6.29 -6.93
C GLN A 236 -16.46 -7.00 -7.14
N LYS A 237 -16.83 -7.91 -6.23
CA LYS A 237 -18.11 -8.62 -6.31
C LYS A 237 -19.29 -7.65 -6.20
N LEU A 238 -19.17 -6.66 -5.31
CA LEU A 238 -20.20 -5.64 -5.09
C LEU A 238 -20.30 -4.69 -6.29
N ALA A 239 -19.17 -4.22 -6.83
CA ALA A 239 -19.12 -3.38 -8.01
C ALA A 239 -19.71 -4.09 -9.24
N ASN A 240 -19.36 -5.37 -9.49
CA ASN A 240 -19.96 -6.16 -10.56
C ASN A 240 -21.48 -6.27 -10.43
N LYS A 241 -21.98 -6.49 -9.21
CA LYS A 241 -23.41 -6.54 -8.92
C LYS A 241 -24.08 -5.18 -9.17
N ALA A 242 -23.42 -4.08 -8.82
CA ALA A 242 -23.91 -2.73 -9.08
C ALA A 242 -24.00 -2.45 -10.57
N ILE A 243 -22.94 -2.78 -11.33
CA ILE A 243 -22.89 -2.64 -12.78
C ILE A 243 -24.07 -3.36 -13.45
N GLU A 244 -24.34 -4.61 -13.06
CA GLU A 244 -25.43 -5.40 -13.64
C GLU A 244 -26.82 -4.86 -13.28
N ASN A 245 -27.02 -4.45 -12.03
CA ASN A 245 -28.32 -3.97 -11.55
C ASN A 245 -28.67 -2.56 -12.02
N GLN A 246 -27.68 -1.67 -12.11
CA GLN A 246 -27.84 -0.27 -12.50
C GLN A 246 -27.70 -0.08 -14.02
N GLY A 247 -27.27 -1.11 -14.75
CA GLY A 247 -27.13 -1.07 -16.20
C GLY A 247 -25.95 -0.22 -16.67
N HIS A 248 -24.89 -0.10 -15.86
CA HIS A 248 -23.67 0.59 -16.27
C HIS A 248 -23.03 -0.14 -17.44
N GLN A 249 -22.57 0.62 -18.45
CA GLN A 249 -21.89 0.05 -19.59
C GLN A 249 -20.50 -0.46 -19.17
N LYS A 250 -20.24 -1.75 -19.39
CA LYS A 250 -18.92 -2.35 -19.11
C LYS A 250 -17.92 -1.98 -20.20
N ILE A 251 -16.67 -1.76 -19.80
CA ILE A 251 -15.55 -1.71 -20.74
C ILE A 251 -15.41 -3.12 -21.35
N PRO A 252 -15.42 -3.26 -22.68
CA PRO A 252 -15.34 -4.56 -23.31
C PRO A 252 -13.94 -5.18 -23.16
N ASP A 253 -13.89 -6.50 -23.04
CA ASP A 253 -12.63 -7.24 -23.16
C ASP A 253 -12.08 -7.07 -24.59
N ALA A 254 -10.78 -6.78 -24.71
CA ALA A 254 -10.10 -6.64 -25.98
C ALA A 254 -9.02 -7.71 -26.14
N GLU A 255 -9.02 -8.43 -27.27
CA GLU A 255 -7.94 -9.36 -27.62
C GLU A 255 -6.60 -8.63 -27.75
N ASP A 256 -6.62 -7.45 -28.38
CA ASP A 256 -5.47 -6.56 -28.54
C ASP A 256 -5.72 -5.23 -27.80
N ALA A 257 -5.28 -5.15 -26.53
CA ALA A 257 -5.43 -3.93 -25.73
C ALA A 257 -4.52 -2.80 -26.23
N ILE A 258 -5.10 -1.61 -26.44
CA ILE A 258 -4.38 -0.43 -26.93
C ILE A 258 -4.29 0.63 -25.82
N LEU A 259 -3.07 1.03 -25.47
CA LEU A 259 -2.81 2.12 -24.55
C LEU A 259 -2.52 3.41 -25.32
N ILE A 260 -3.39 4.41 -25.19
CA ILE A 260 -3.15 5.74 -25.74
C ILE A 260 -2.70 6.70 -24.63
N SER A 261 -1.43 7.10 -24.67
CA SER A 261 -0.86 8.06 -23.71
C SER A 261 -0.82 9.47 -24.29
N LEU A 262 -1.61 10.37 -23.72
CA LEU A 262 -1.57 11.80 -24.04
C LEU A 262 -0.42 12.47 -23.29
N LYS A 263 0.71 12.71 -23.97
CA LYS A 263 1.86 13.45 -23.41
C LYS A 263 1.78 14.94 -23.75
N GLY A 264 2.07 15.78 -22.78
CA GLY A 264 2.12 17.24 -22.93
C GLY A 264 2.39 17.93 -21.60
N THR A 265 2.91 19.16 -21.63
CA THR A 265 3.13 19.97 -20.42
C THR A 265 1.79 20.28 -19.73
N SER A 266 1.83 20.63 -18.43
CA SER A 266 0.61 21.07 -17.74
C SER A 266 -0.02 22.27 -18.47
N ALA A 267 -1.35 22.32 -18.54
CA ALA A 267 -2.11 23.35 -19.26
C ALA A 267 -1.84 23.48 -20.78
N SER A 268 -1.18 22.51 -21.42
CA SER A 268 -0.91 22.54 -22.87
C SER A 268 -2.14 22.24 -23.76
N GLY A 269 -3.35 22.26 -23.19
CA GLY A 269 -4.58 21.92 -23.91
C GLY A 269 -4.75 20.43 -24.23
N LYS A 270 -4.20 19.50 -23.44
CA LYS A 270 -4.37 18.04 -23.67
C LYS A 270 -5.85 17.63 -23.77
N SER A 271 -6.72 18.25 -22.98
CA SER A 271 -8.16 18.01 -23.02
C SER A 271 -8.81 18.44 -24.34
N SER A 272 -8.25 19.45 -25.03
CA SER A 272 -8.70 19.85 -26.38
C SER A 272 -8.36 18.84 -27.48
N LEU A 273 -7.49 17.84 -27.19
CA LEU A 273 -7.20 16.75 -28.11
C LEU A 273 -8.19 15.59 -27.99
N ARG A 274 -9.05 15.54 -26.96
CA ARG A 274 -9.98 14.42 -26.74
C ARG A 274 -10.98 14.21 -27.89
N PRO A 275 -11.57 15.25 -28.51
CA PRO A 275 -12.42 15.06 -29.69
C PRO A 275 -11.65 14.46 -30.87
N ARG A 276 -10.41 14.89 -31.09
CA ARG A 276 -9.52 14.31 -32.13
C ARG A 276 -9.10 12.89 -31.80
N LEU A 277 -8.96 12.58 -30.51
CA LEU A 277 -8.67 11.22 -30.05
C LEU A 277 -9.82 10.29 -30.38
N ARG A 278 -11.08 10.70 -30.18
CA ARG A 278 -12.26 9.93 -30.61
C ARG A 278 -12.28 9.68 -32.12
N GLU A 279 -12.04 10.71 -32.92
CA GLU A 279 -11.95 10.56 -34.37
C GLU A 279 -10.82 9.59 -34.79
N PHE A 280 -9.68 9.67 -34.10
CA PHE A 280 -8.55 8.77 -34.32
C PHE A 280 -8.87 7.32 -33.91
N MET A 281 -9.50 7.11 -32.76
CA MET A 281 -9.95 5.80 -32.29
C MET A 281 -10.96 5.18 -33.25
N GLY A 282 -11.92 5.97 -33.74
CA GLY A 282 -12.86 5.52 -34.78
C GLY A 282 -12.15 5.10 -36.09
N LYS A 283 -11.09 5.80 -36.50
CA LYS A 283 -10.25 5.40 -37.64
C LYS A 283 -9.48 4.09 -37.41
N LEU A 284 -9.20 3.74 -36.15
CA LEU A 284 -8.62 2.46 -35.77
C LEU A 284 -9.67 1.34 -35.67
N GLY A 285 -10.95 1.63 -35.95
CA GLY A 285 -12.04 0.66 -35.87
C GLY A 285 -12.55 0.42 -34.45
N MET A 286 -12.19 1.27 -33.48
CA MET A 286 -12.73 1.18 -32.12
C MET A 286 -14.15 1.74 -32.08
N GLU A 287 -15.05 1.01 -31.42
CA GLU A 287 -16.41 1.49 -31.17
C GLU A 287 -16.40 2.68 -30.22
N ASP A 288 -17.31 3.63 -30.41
CA ASP A 288 -17.42 4.75 -29.48
C ASP A 288 -17.88 4.25 -28.09
N GLY A 289 -17.27 4.78 -27.03
CA GLY A 289 -17.52 4.30 -25.67
C GLY A 289 -17.01 2.88 -25.38
N SER A 290 -16.03 2.36 -26.12
CA SER A 290 -15.39 1.06 -25.83
C SER A 290 -14.07 1.15 -25.02
N TYR A 291 -13.85 2.27 -24.32
CA TYR A 291 -12.59 2.54 -23.61
C TYR A 291 -12.82 3.13 -22.22
N GLY A 292 -11.83 2.92 -21.34
CA GLY A 292 -11.73 3.59 -20.04
C GLY A 292 -10.70 4.73 -20.07
N THR A 293 -10.97 5.79 -19.30
CA THR A 293 -10.06 6.93 -19.16
C THR A 293 -9.40 6.93 -17.78
N ILE A 294 -8.08 6.74 -17.74
CA ILE A 294 -7.29 6.83 -16.51
C ILE A 294 -6.84 8.28 -16.33
N SER A 295 -7.41 8.97 -15.33
CA SER A 295 -6.99 10.33 -14.97
C SER A 295 -6.93 10.51 -13.45
N PRO A 296 -5.74 10.72 -12.87
CA PRO A 296 -5.63 10.97 -11.43
C PRO A 296 -6.36 12.23 -10.97
N ASP A 297 -6.59 13.21 -11.86
CA ASP A 297 -7.25 14.47 -11.50
C ASP A 297 -8.73 14.26 -11.15
N ILE A 298 -9.42 13.31 -11.79
CA ILE A 298 -10.83 13.00 -11.46
C ILE A 298 -10.94 12.29 -10.12
N TRP A 299 -9.96 11.44 -9.76
CA TRP A 299 -9.91 10.76 -8.48
C TRP A 299 -9.67 11.75 -7.33
N ARG A 300 -8.78 12.73 -7.51
CA ARG A 300 -8.48 13.72 -6.46
C ARG A 300 -9.74 14.48 -6.03
N ARG A 301 -10.62 14.85 -6.96
CA ARG A 301 -11.86 15.56 -6.63
C ARG A 301 -12.83 14.71 -5.79
N LEU A 302 -12.81 13.39 -5.94
CA LEU A 302 -13.62 12.48 -5.14
C LEU A 302 -13.04 12.30 -3.72
N LEU A 303 -11.73 12.41 -3.58
CA LEU A 303 -11.01 12.11 -2.33
C LEU A 303 -10.79 13.34 -1.43
N LEU A 304 -11.11 14.54 -1.92
CA LEU A 304 -10.96 15.80 -1.18
C LEU A 304 -12.32 16.26 -0.68
N ASP A 305 -12.38 16.57 0.61
CA ASP A 305 -13.49 17.31 1.20
C ASP A 305 -13.32 18.80 0.92
N TYR A 306 -13.90 19.27 -0.19
CA TYR A 306 -13.82 20.68 -0.58
C TYR A 306 -14.56 21.60 0.40
N GLU A 307 -15.60 21.11 1.08
CA GLU A 307 -16.36 21.92 2.05
C GLU A 307 -15.52 22.21 3.30
N SER A 308 -14.66 21.27 3.70
CA SER A 308 -13.73 21.44 4.82
C SER A 308 -12.63 22.49 4.59
N LEU A 309 -12.37 22.89 3.34
CA LEU A 309 -11.28 23.82 2.99
C LEU A 309 -11.62 25.29 3.27
N GLY A 310 -12.86 25.61 3.65
CA GLY A 310 -13.32 26.97 3.92
C GLY A 310 -13.57 27.81 2.67
N GLU A 311 -13.93 29.08 2.84
CA GLU A 311 -14.03 30.02 1.72
C GLU A 311 -12.62 30.36 1.18
N ALA A 312 -12.45 30.22 -0.14
CA ALA A 312 -11.23 30.55 -0.86
C ALA A 312 -11.21 32.00 -1.36
#